data_AF-A0A9P8HLB2-F1
#
_entry.id   AF-A0A9P8HLB2-F1
#
_cell.length_a   1.000
_cell.length_b   1.000
_cell.length_c   1.000
_cell.angle_alpha   90.00
_cell.angle_beta   90.00
_cell.angle_gamma   90.00
#
_symmetry.space_group_name_H-M   'P 1'
#
loop_
_entity.id
_entity.type
_entity.pdbx_description
1 polymer ?
#
loop_
_entity_poly.entity_id
_entity_poly.type
_entity_poly.pdbx_seq_one_letter_code
_entity_poly.pdbx_strand_id
1 'polypeptide(L)'
;MVSVTPFLGRFVGVNGRLFVHARSCGSWAYGPSVAVGSMMSTTNDLAKYCIALNQAWKRQRHTKDVEIQTLRRKQVFPDVDLLFNPLQAMGAGEKANKSHAAGWATCTLPAVIGDIGANPELMKTQMPELGTGSAPVTLIWNQSRYHGTHGFVGLLPEYEAAVIVLSNTTTGDDTPDWIGQLLIQTTLGNPYKNSYAFLAGISARNARQEYFGLAEKLQQGRQIKGPTRSLSDYCGEYESAVSGESITIRKQSFFSRHLGKEQRDEDERGQRRIKSPLVMSIWGASLGGIPLHHHHGDVFTWFLSWNQMAEQQFPFVHDAQFYRFQFQPNKSGTLIESLIWVNDSAKPEGEVFARI
;
A
#
# COMPACT_ATOMS: atom_id res chain seq x y z
N MET A 1 -21.41 30.06 24.34
CA MET A 1 -20.38 30.91 24.95
C MET A 1 -19.58 30.02 25.89
N VAL A 2 -18.48 29.44 25.40
CA VAL A 2 -17.63 28.52 26.16
C VAL A 2 -16.24 29.11 26.17
N SER A 3 -15.76 29.38 27.39
CA SER A 3 -14.49 30.00 27.71
C SER A 3 -13.31 29.14 27.24
N VAL A 4 -12.29 29.81 26.70
CA VAL A 4 -11.02 29.23 26.29
C VAL A 4 -9.97 29.59 27.34
N THR A 5 -9.23 28.60 27.81
CA THR A 5 -8.04 28.78 28.66
C THR A 5 -6.96 27.82 28.17
N PRO A 6 -5.68 28.26 28.04
CA PRO A 6 -4.67 27.51 27.31
C PRO A 6 -3.97 26.49 28.22
N PHE A 7 -3.93 25.21 27.83
CA PHE A 7 -3.03 24.22 28.46
C PHE A 7 -2.70 23.05 27.50
N LEU A 8 -1.47 22.56 27.68
CA LEU A 8 -0.71 21.52 26.99
C LEU A 8 -1.44 20.50 26.08
N GLY A 9 -0.93 20.37 24.85
CA GLY A 9 -0.83 19.13 24.07
C GLY A 9 -2.05 18.21 24.03
N ARG A 10 -2.95 18.42 23.06
CA ARG A 10 -3.97 17.42 22.72
C ARG A 10 -3.45 16.48 21.63
N PHE A 11 -3.20 15.23 21.99
CA PHE A 11 -3.20 14.10 21.05
C PHE A 11 -4.63 13.60 20.88
N VAL A 12 -5.07 13.41 19.63
CA VAL A 12 -6.26 12.62 19.31
C VAL A 12 -5.75 11.35 18.63
N GLY A 13 -5.71 10.25 19.37
CA GLY A 13 -5.29 8.94 18.86
C GLY A 13 -6.25 7.86 19.34
N VAL A 14 -6.73 7.03 18.41
CA VAL A 14 -7.42 5.79 18.72
C VAL A 14 -6.37 4.68 18.78
N ASN A 15 -6.41 3.85 19.83
CA ASN A 15 -5.46 2.77 20.05
C ASN A 15 -5.56 1.73 18.94
N GLY A 16 -4.53 1.65 18.10
CA GLY A 16 -4.35 0.62 17.08
C GLY A 16 -2.87 0.25 16.96
N ARG A 17 -2.59 -1.05 16.83
CA ARG A 17 -1.30 -1.55 16.34
C ARG A 17 -1.34 -1.51 14.83
N LEU A 18 -0.33 -0.93 14.18
CA LEU A 18 -0.23 -0.92 12.73
C LEU A 18 1.20 -0.89 12.22
N PHE A 19 1.35 -1.45 11.03
CA PHE A 19 2.53 -1.48 10.19
C PHE A 19 2.86 -0.08 9.66
N VAL A 20 4.13 0.30 9.71
CA VAL A 20 4.64 1.51 9.05
C VAL A 20 5.62 1.07 7.97
N HIS A 21 5.24 1.34 6.73
CA HIS A 21 5.95 0.95 5.51
C HIS A 21 6.48 2.19 4.76
N ALA A 22 7.78 2.43 4.71
CA ALA A 22 8.32 3.48 3.85
C ALA A 22 8.70 2.86 2.49
N ARG A 23 7.95 3.16 1.41
CA ARG A 23 8.39 2.82 0.03
C ARG A 23 8.32 4.03 -0.89
N SER A 24 9.37 4.19 -1.69
CA SER A 24 9.25 4.85 -2.99
C SER A 24 8.51 3.92 -3.94
N CYS A 25 7.58 4.50 -4.71
CA CYS A 25 6.81 3.83 -5.75
C CYS A 25 7.71 2.95 -6.64
N GLY A 26 7.36 1.66 -6.84
CA GLY A 26 7.88 0.91 -8.00
C GLY A 26 8.25 -0.57 -7.86
N SER A 27 8.19 -1.22 -6.70
CA SER A 27 8.45 -2.67 -6.63
C SER A 27 7.55 -3.33 -5.60
N TRP A 28 6.94 -4.47 -5.95
CA TRP A 28 6.02 -5.24 -5.10
C TRP A 28 6.58 -6.63 -4.72
N ALA A 29 7.69 -7.08 -5.32
CA ALA A 29 8.13 -8.49 -5.30
C ALA A 29 9.34 -8.82 -4.42
N TYR A 30 9.88 -7.87 -3.65
CA TYR A 30 10.88 -8.22 -2.64
C TYR A 30 10.16 -8.53 -1.33
N GLY A 31 10.24 -9.79 -0.88
CA GLY A 31 9.96 -10.18 0.49
C GLY A 31 10.57 -9.12 1.41
N PRO A 32 9.76 -8.51 2.29
CA PRO A 32 10.13 -7.21 2.82
C PRO A 32 11.39 -7.40 3.66
N SER A 33 12.51 -6.80 3.24
CA SER A 33 13.60 -6.59 4.18
C SER A 33 13.00 -5.87 5.39
N VAL A 34 13.25 -6.38 6.59
CA VAL A 34 12.71 -5.79 7.83
C VAL A 34 13.00 -4.29 7.87
N ALA A 35 14.15 -3.89 7.30
CA ALA A 35 14.64 -2.52 7.24
C ALA A 35 13.82 -1.57 6.33
N VAL A 36 13.10 -2.06 5.31
CA VAL A 36 12.40 -1.20 4.34
C VAL A 36 10.91 -1.04 4.58
N GLY A 37 10.39 -1.54 5.72
CA GLY A 37 8.99 -1.29 6.09
C GLY A 37 8.22 -2.46 6.67
N SER A 38 8.89 -3.39 7.37
CA SER A 38 8.20 -4.42 8.17
C SER A 38 8.05 -4.03 9.65
N MET A 39 8.38 -2.79 10.00
CA MET A 39 8.24 -2.34 11.38
C MET A 39 6.77 -2.26 11.76
N MET A 40 6.42 -2.94 12.85
CA MET A 40 5.12 -2.83 13.49
C MET A 40 5.21 -1.83 14.63
N SER A 41 4.25 -0.92 14.70
CA SER A 41 4.23 0.12 15.72
C SER A 41 2.81 0.37 16.23
N THR A 42 2.68 1.34 17.13
CA THR A 42 1.40 1.87 17.59
C THR A 42 1.41 3.37 17.43
N THR A 43 0.23 3.99 17.48
CA THR A 43 0.14 5.46 17.57
C THR A 43 0.95 6.01 18.75
N ASN A 44 1.01 5.32 19.88
CA ASN A 44 1.80 5.71 21.04
C ASN A 44 3.31 5.65 20.80
N ASP A 45 3.79 4.60 20.15
CA ASP A 45 5.23 4.47 19.84
C ASP A 45 5.66 5.48 18.78
N LEU A 46 4.83 5.69 17.75
CA LEU A 46 5.04 6.75 16.77
C LEU A 46 4.97 8.14 17.38
N ALA A 47 4.10 8.37 18.38
CA ALA A 47 4.05 9.65 19.09
C ALA A 47 5.36 9.91 19.84
N LYS A 48 5.89 8.92 20.58
CA LYS A 48 7.22 9.04 21.23
C LYS A 48 8.32 9.35 20.21
N TYR A 49 8.30 8.66 19.08
CA TYR A 49 9.24 8.89 17.99
C TYR A 49 9.12 10.32 17.42
N CYS A 50 7.91 10.78 17.13
CA CYS A 50 7.65 12.14 16.63
C CYS A 50 8.05 13.22 17.64
N ILE A 51 7.84 12.99 18.94
CA ILE A 51 8.31 13.89 20.01
C ILE A 51 9.84 14.02 19.95
N ALA A 52 10.55 12.91 19.84
CA ALA A 52 12.01 12.91 19.72
C ALA A 52 12.48 13.63 18.44
N LEU A 53 11.77 13.48 17.32
CA LEU A 53 12.08 14.19 16.07
C LEU A 53 11.84 15.70 16.20
N ASN A 54 10.73 16.15 16.80
CA ASN A 54 10.49 17.56 17.06
C ASN A 54 11.56 18.16 18.00
N GLN A 55 12.02 17.40 19.00
CA GLN A 55 13.14 17.81 19.85
C GLN A 55 14.47 17.89 19.09
N ALA A 56 14.71 16.99 18.12
CA ALA A 56 15.86 17.08 17.24
C ALA A 56 15.83 18.32 16.36
N TRP A 57 14.70 18.58 15.69
CA TRP A 57 14.49 19.78 14.88
C TRP A 57 14.78 21.07 15.65
N LYS A 58 14.23 21.22 16.86
CA LYS A 58 14.48 22.39 17.70
C LYS A 58 15.97 22.62 17.96
N ARG A 59 16.71 21.55 18.25
CA ARG A 59 18.15 21.64 18.54
C ARG A 59 18.97 22.06 17.32
N GLN A 60 18.53 21.75 16.10
CA GLN A 60 19.17 22.22 14.87
C GLN A 60 19.18 23.76 14.75
N ARG A 61 18.17 24.44 15.29
CA ARG A 61 18.16 25.91 15.31
C ARG A 61 19.21 26.52 16.25
N HIS A 62 19.80 25.72 17.14
CA HIS A 62 20.80 26.15 18.13
C HIS A 62 22.20 25.55 17.86
N THR A 63 22.50 25.10 16.64
CA THR A 63 23.72 24.33 16.26
C THR A 63 25.07 25.02 16.57
N LYS A 64 25.08 26.32 16.87
CA LYS A 64 26.30 27.05 17.29
C LYS A 64 26.66 26.85 18.78
N ASP A 65 25.80 26.20 19.56
CA ASP A 65 26.02 25.92 20.98
C ASP A 65 26.89 24.66 21.17
N VAL A 66 28.03 24.82 21.86
CA VAL A 66 29.01 23.76 22.14
C VAL A 66 28.42 22.66 23.02
N GLU A 67 27.48 23.00 23.90
CA GLU A 67 26.79 22.02 24.75
C GLU A 67 25.87 21.13 23.91
N ILE A 68 25.17 21.72 22.94
CA ILE A 68 24.30 20.99 22.00
C ILE A 68 25.11 20.08 21.08
N GLN A 69 26.29 20.50 20.62
CA GLN A 69 27.19 19.63 19.85
C GLN A 69 27.69 18.42 20.64
N THR A 70 27.97 18.62 21.93
CA THR A 70 28.41 17.54 22.82
C THR A 70 27.25 16.56 23.11
N LEU A 71 26.03 17.07 23.31
CA LEU A 71 24.82 16.26 23.46
C LEU A 71 24.50 15.43 22.21
N ARG A 72 24.68 16.00 21.00
CA ARG A 72 24.49 15.30 19.72
C ARG A 72 25.37 14.05 19.60
N ARG A 73 26.66 14.17 19.92
CA ARG A 73 27.63 13.05 19.84
C ARG A 73 27.33 11.90 20.81
N LYS A 74 26.54 12.15 21.85
CA LYS A 74 26.12 11.13 22.83
C LYS A 74 24.79 10.46 22.49
N GLN A 75 24.12 10.86 21.40
CA GLN A 75 22.84 10.28 21.01
C GLN A 75 23.02 8.96 20.25
N VAL A 76 21.98 8.13 20.32
CA VAL A 76 21.86 6.90 19.51
C VAL A 76 21.86 7.20 18.02
N PHE A 77 21.27 8.32 17.61
CA PHE A 77 21.24 8.80 16.22
C PHE A 77 21.83 10.21 16.13
N PRO A 78 23.17 10.34 16.05
CA PRO A 78 23.83 11.65 16.03
C PRO A 78 23.51 12.47 14.77
N ASP A 79 23.14 11.79 13.68
CA ASP A 79 22.86 12.39 12.37
C ASP A 79 21.35 12.50 12.06
N VAL A 80 20.49 12.46 13.07
CA VAL A 80 19.02 12.55 12.92
C VAL A 80 18.59 13.81 12.15
N ASP A 81 19.38 14.89 12.21
CA ASP A 81 19.11 16.12 11.48
C ASP A 81 19.16 15.97 9.95
N LEU A 82 19.80 14.92 9.43
CA LEU A 82 19.80 14.64 7.98
C LEU A 82 18.38 14.43 7.44
N LEU A 83 17.44 14.00 8.28
CA LEU A 83 16.01 13.87 7.94
C LEU A 83 15.39 15.19 7.48
N PHE A 84 15.96 16.32 7.90
CA PHE A 84 15.40 17.66 7.74
C PHE A 84 16.05 18.46 6.62
N ASN A 85 17.16 17.96 6.08
CA ASN A 85 17.89 18.65 5.04
C ASN A 85 17.28 18.32 3.67
N PRO A 86 17.03 19.30 2.78
CA PRO A 86 16.55 19.01 1.45
C PRO A 86 17.65 18.37 0.60
N LEU A 87 17.66 17.03 0.51
CA LEU A 87 18.71 16.29 -0.23
C LEU A 87 18.35 16.04 -1.69
N GLN A 88 17.09 15.71 -1.97
CA GLN A 88 16.60 15.44 -3.33
C GLN A 88 15.34 16.23 -3.59
N ALA A 89 15.31 17.07 -4.63
CA ALA A 89 14.09 17.77 -5.02
C ALA A 89 12.99 16.77 -5.44
N MET A 90 11.74 17.05 -5.07
CA MET A 90 10.57 16.29 -5.51
C MET A 90 9.74 17.12 -6.49
N GLY A 91 9.35 16.50 -7.61
CA GLY A 91 8.62 17.17 -8.70
C GLY A 91 9.54 17.74 -9.80
N ALA A 92 8.93 18.28 -10.86
CA ALA A 92 9.64 18.84 -12.00
C ALA A 92 9.59 20.38 -12.01
N GLY A 93 10.73 21.02 -12.32
CA GLY A 93 10.86 22.46 -12.59
C GLY A 93 11.31 23.33 -11.40
N GLU A 94 11.55 24.62 -11.69
CA GLU A 94 12.13 25.63 -10.77
C GLU A 94 11.24 26.01 -9.57
N LYS A 95 10.03 25.44 -9.46
CA LYS A 95 9.06 25.68 -8.37
C LYS A 95 8.97 24.53 -7.36
N ALA A 96 9.90 23.57 -7.38
CA ALA A 96 9.89 22.45 -6.44
C ALA A 96 10.10 22.96 -4.99
N ASN A 97 9.02 23.25 -4.29
CA ASN A 97 8.99 23.57 -2.85
C ASN A 97 8.98 22.30 -1.98
N LYS A 98 9.37 21.16 -2.56
CA LYS A 98 9.36 19.84 -1.95
C LYS A 98 10.72 19.16 -2.11
N SER A 99 11.12 18.42 -1.11
CA SER A 99 12.33 17.60 -1.11
C SER A 99 12.12 16.28 -0.39
N HIS A 100 13.01 15.33 -0.61
CA HIS A 100 13.06 14.06 0.08
C HIS A 100 14.45 13.84 0.69
N ALA A 101 14.50 13.32 1.91
CA ALA A 101 15.74 13.00 2.61
C ALA A 101 15.52 11.90 3.64
N ALA A 102 16.43 10.91 3.67
CA ALA A 102 16.45 9.83 4.67
C ALA A 102 15.06 9.17 4.92
N GLY A 103 14.27 9.01 3.86
CA GLY A 103 12.94 8.40 3.92
C GLY A 103 11.79 9.34 4.26
N TRP A 104 12.00 10.67 4.33
CA TRP A 104 10.94 11.64 4.59
C TRP A 104 10.84 12.66 3.47
N ALA A 105 9.63 13.01 3.08
CA ALA A 105 9.37 14.19 2.26
C ALA A 105 9.26 15.44 3.15
N THR A 106 9.67 16.58 2.62
CA THR A 106 9.60 17.88 3.27
C THR A 106 9.08 18.92 2.29
N CYS A 107 8.22 19.83 2.74
CA CYS A 107 7.77 20.96 1.94
C CYS A 107 7.45 22.18 2.81
N THR A 108 7.26 23.32 2.15
CA THR A 108 6.66 24.51 2.78
C THR A 108 5.24 24.67 2.26
N LEU A 109 4.25 24.59 3.16
CA LEU A 109 2.85 24.89 2.87
C LEU A 109 2.68 26.40 2.60
N PRO A 110 1.74 26.85 1.76
CA PRO A 110 0.78 26.06 1.00
C PRO A 110 1.42 25.17 -0.07
N ALA A 111 1.00 23.91 -0.15
CA ALA A 111 1.49 22.96 -1.13
C ALA A 111 0.50 21.83 -1.37
N VAL A 112 0.48 21.29 -2.58
CA VAL A 112 -0.11 19.96 -2.83
C VAL A 112 0.73 18.93 -2.08
N ILE A 113 0.10 18.00 -1.37
CA ILE A 113 0.80 16.86 -0.78
C ILE A 113 0.13 15.55 -1.21
N GLY A 114 0.81 14.43 -1.01
CA GLY A 114 0.34 13.10 -1.42
C GLY A 114 1.19 12.45 -2.52
N ASP A 115 2.31 13.08 -2.92
CA ASP A 115 3.21 12.58 -3.98
C ASP A 115 3.81 11.19 -3.68
N ILE A 116 3.77 10.75 -2.43
CA ILE A 116 4.26 9.42 -1.98
C ILE A 116 3.12 8.38 -1.96
N GLY A 117 1.86 8.83 -1.91
CA GLY A 117 0.69 7.98 -1.76
C GLY A 117 0.03 7.62 -3.09
N ALA A 118 -1.07 6.89 -3.01
CA ALA A 118 -1.81 6.45 -4.21
C ALA A 118 -2.82 7.48 -4.73
N ASN A 119 -3.18 8.47 -3.91
CA ASN A 119 -4.24 9.42 -4.24
C ASN A 119 -4.00 10.25 -5.51
N PRO A 120 -2.77 10.71 -5.85
CA PRO A 120 -2.54 11.47 -7.08
C PRO A 120 -2.97 10.72 -8.35
N GLU A 121 -2.65 9.43 -8.44
CA GLU A 121 -3.05 8.58 -9.56
C GLU A 121 -4.57 8.41 -9.61
N LEU A 122 -5.19 8.19 -8.44
CA LEU A 122 -6.64 7.99 -8.32
C LEU A 122 -7.46 9.25 -8.55
N MET A 123 -6.92 10.45 -8.33
CA MET A 123 -7.65 11.70 -8.51
C MET A 123 -7.85 12.08 -9.99
N LYS A 124 -7.01 11.58 -10.91
CA LYS A 124 -7.02 11.80 -12.39
C LYS A 124 -6.99 13.25 -12.87
N THR A 125 -7.19 14.21 -11.98
CA THR A 125 -7.31 15.63 -12.24
C THR A 125 -6.18 16.33 -11.49
N GLN A 126 -6.46 16.82 -10.29
CA GLN A 126 -5.47 17.43 -9.42
C GLN A 126 -5.73 17.06 -7.96
N MET A 127 -4.64 16.90 -7.22
CA MET A 127 -4.68 16.85 -5.76
C MET A 127 -4.97 18.25 -5.20
N PRO A 128 -5.66 18.37 -4.04
CA PRO A 128 -5.89 19.65 -3.40
C PRO A 128 -4.59 20.24 -2.86
N GLU A 129 -4.51 21.57 -2.82
CA GLU A 129 -3.46 22.27 -2.09
C GLU A 129 -3.83 22.35 -0.59
N LEU A 130 -2.90 21.98 0.27
CA LEU A 130 -3.02 22.10 1.72
C LEU A 130 -2.35 23.39 2.19
N GLY A 131 -2.99 24.13 3.09
CA GLY A 131 -2.42 25.35 3.68
C GLY A 131 -2.83 26.65 3.01
N THR A 132 -3.64 26.61 1.96
CA THR A 132 -4.04 27.81 1.21
C THR A 132 -4.62 28.89 2.13
N GLY A 133 -4.10 30.12 2.00
CA GLY A 133 -4.49 31.28 2.82
C GLY A 133 -3.87 31.33 4.21
N SER A 134 -3.09 30.33 4.62
CA SER A 134 -2.32 30.35 5.88
C SER A 134 -0.91 30.88 5.66
N ALA A 135 -0.26 31.29 6.76
CA ALA A 135 1.17 31.61 6.74
C ALA A 135 2.00 30.37 6.37
N PRO A 136 3.19 30.54 5.77
CA PRO A 136 4.02 29.39 5.40
C PRO A 136 4.43 28.53 6.61
N VAL A 137 4.28 27.22 6.48
CA VAL A 137 4.61 26.23 7.53
C VAL A 137 5.37 25.07 6.92
N THR A 138 6.41 24.59 7.60
CA THR A 138 7.14 23.41 7.18
C THR A 138 6.36 22.15 7.55
N LEU A 139 6.17 21.28 6.57
CA LEU A 139 5.63 19.93 6.76
C LEU A 139 6.70 18.91 6.40
N ILE A 140 6.96 17.97 7.29
CA ILE A 140 7.83 16.81 7.04
C ILE A 140 6.97 15.57 7.19
N TRP A 141 6.83 14.75 6.15
CA TRP A 141 5.90 13.63 6.18
C TRP A 141 6.42 12.38 5.50
N ASN A 142 5.79 11.26 5.84
CA ASN A 142 5.97 9.98 5.20
C ASN A 142 4.62 9.25 5.17
N GLN A 143 4.46 8.35 4.22
CA GLN A 143 3.27 7.56 3.99
C GLN A 143 3.64 6.10 3.80
N SER A 144 2.68 5.24 4.13
CA SER A 144 2.86 3.80 4.07
C SER A 144 1.66 3.08 3.52
N ARG A 145 1.92 2.06 2.69
CA ARG A 145 0.92 1.17 2.15
C ARG A 145 1.49 -0.24 2.04
N TYR A 146 0.85 -1.19 2.73
CA TYR A 146 1.22 -2.60 2.69
C TYR A 146 0.00 -3.46 3.06
N HIS A 147 -0.29 -4.53 2.31
CA HIS A 147 -1.41 -5.48 2.50
C HIS A 147 -2.43 -5.15 3.61
N GLY A 148 -3.52 -4.49 3.24
CA GLY A 148 -4.60 -4.11 4.16
C GLY A 148 -4.21 -3.13 5.26
N THR A 149 -3.05 -2.51 5.18
CA THR A 149 -2.55 -1.56 6.18
C THR A 149 -1.97 -0.32 5.51
N HIS A 150 -2.31 0.83 6.06
CA HIS A 150 -1.93 2.13 5.52
C HIS A 150 -1.59 3.09 6.65
N GLY A 151 -0.70 4.04 6.37
CA GLY A 151 -0.29 4.99 7.40
C GLY A 151 0.16 6.32 6.82
N PHE A 152 -0.03 7.36 7.63
CA PHE A 152 0.44 8.71 7.37
C PHE A 152 1.07 9.23 8.65
N VAL A 153 2.27 9.80 8.54
CA VAL A 153 2.92 10.54 9.64
C VAL A 153 3.39 11.87 9.09
N GLY A 154 2.96 12.97 9.72
CA GLY A 154 3.37 14.33 9.36
C GLY A 154 3.79 15.11 10.60
N LEU A 155 4.98 15.70 10.57
CA LEU A 155 5.50 16.62 11.58
C LEU A 155 5.24 18.06 11.16
N LEU A 156 4.82 18.88 12.13
CA LEU A 156 4.69 20.33 12.00
C LEU A 156 5.63 20.96 13.04
N PRO A 157 6.93 21.08 12.73
CA PRO A 157 7.93 21.40 13.75
C PRO A 157 7.71 22.78 14.40
N GLU A 158 7.23 23.76 13.64
CA GLU A 158 6.87 25.10 14.15
C GLU A 158 5.77 25.07 15.22
N TYR A 159 4.90 24.06 15.17
CA TYR A 159 3.79 23.87 16.10
C TYR A 159 4.11 22.84 17.18
N GLU A 160 5.30 22.25 17.14
CA GLU A 160 5.71 21.13 17.99
C GLU A 160 4.71 19.96 17.95
N ALA A 161 4.03 19.82 16.82
CA ALA A 161 2.92 18.92 16.63
C ALA A 161 3.29 17.81 15.64
N ALA A 162 2.52 16.72 15.70
CA ALA A 162 2.57 15.64 14.74
C ALA A 162 1.16 15.10 14.50
N VAL A 163 0.88 14.71 13.27
CA VAL A 163 -0.32 14.00 12.85
C VAL A 163 0.07 12.58 12.49
N ILE A 164 -0.58 11.62 13.12
CA ILE A 164 -0.36 10.18 12.91
C ILE A 164 -1.70 9.55 12.60
N VAL A 165 -1.80 8.89 11.45
CA VAL A 165 -2.99 8.14 11.04
C VAL A 165 -2.57 6.74 10.64
N LEU A 166 -3.23 5.73 11.20
CA LEU A 166 -2.97 4.32 10.95
C LEU A 166 -4.30 3.64 10.62
N SER A 167 -4.36 2.89 9.52
CA SER A 167 -5.53 2.09 9.09
C SER A 167 -5.14 0.64 8.86
N ASN A 168 -5.96 -0.31 9.32
CA ASN A 168 -5.82 -1.75 9.11
C ASN A 168 -6.89 -2.32 8.16
N THR A 169 -7.34 -1.50 7.22
CA THR A 169 -8.33 -1.89 6.22
C THR A 169 -7.82 -1.56 4.81
N THR A 170 -8.01 -2.48 3.87
CA THR A 170 -7.82 -2.16 2.45
C THR A 170 -8.94 -1.25 1.96
N THR A 171 -8.63 0.01 1.70
CA THR A 171 -9.57 1.00 1.14
C THR A 171 -9.38 1.16 -0.37
N GLY A 172 -10.39 1.74 -1.03
CA GLY A 172 -10.31 2.09 -2.46
C GLY A 172 -9.52 3.35 -2.75
N ASP A 173 -8.77 3.85 -1.78
CA ASP A 173 -7.97 5.05 -1.83
C ASP A 173 -6.85 4.95 -0.80
N ASP A 174 -6.02 5.98 -0.71
CA ASP A 174 -5.10 6.17 0.42
C ASP A 174 -5.80 6.99 1.51
N THR A 175 -6.68 6.33 2.27
CA THR A 175 -7.50 6.97 3.32
C THR A 175 -6.64 7.69 4.37
N PRO A 176 -5.54 7.13 4.89
CA PRO A 176 -4.71 7.84 5.87
C PRO A 176 -4.10 9.15 5.37
N ASP A 177 -3.76 9.26 4.08
CA ASP A 177 -3.33 10.53 3.48
C ASP A 177 -4.44 11.59 3.56
N TRP A 178 -5.67 11.25 3.17
CA TRP A 178 -6.81 12.18 3.25
C TRP A 178 -7.12 12.62 4.68
N ILE A 179 -7.12 11.70 5.63
CA ILE A 179 -7.33 12.01 7.05
C ILE A 179 -6.16 12.84 7.58
N GLY A 180 -4.93 12.50 7.22
CA GLY A 180 -3.72 13.23 7.62
C GLY A 180 -3.79 14.69 7.18
N GLN A 181 -4.14 14.93 5.92
CA GLN A 181 -4.33 16.27 5.37
C GLN A 181 -5.47 17.03 6.08
N LEU A 182 -6.61 16.39 6.36
CA LEU A 182 -7.71 16.98 7.12
C LEU A 182 -7.27 17.41 8.53
N LEU A 183 -6.50 16.56 9.22
CA LEU A 183 -6.02 16.85 10.57
C LEU A 183 -4.98 17.97 10.57
N ILE A 184 -4.08 18.02 9.58
CA ILE A 184 -3.14 19.14 9.43
C ILE A 184 -3.90 20.43 9.15
N GLN A 185 -4.85 20.43 8.21
CA GLN A 185 -5.69 21.59 7.90
C GLN A 185 -6.41 22.12 9.16
N THR A 186 -6.91 21.21 9.99
CA THR A 186 -7.59 21.55 11.25
C THR A 186 -6.61 22.11 12.27
N THR A 187 -5.43 21.50 12.41
CA THR A 187 -4.36 21.94 13.33
C THR A 187 -3.86 23.34 13.01
N LEU A 188 -3.70 23.65 11.72
CA LEU A 188 -3.27 24.96 11.26
C LEU A 188 -4.39 26.02 11.27
N GLY A 189 -5.63 25.61 11.51
CA GLY A 189 -6.78 26.53 11.49
C GLY A 189 -6.99 27.18 10.12
N ASN A 190 -6.72 26.46 9.02
CA ASN A 190 -6.73 27.05 7.67
C ASN A 190 -8.07 27.75 7.36
N PRO A 191 -8.02 28.97 6.78
CA PRO A 191 -9.23 29.74 6.46
C PRO A 191 -10.00 29.12 5.28
N TYR A 192 -9.28 28.50 4.33
CA TYR A 192 -9.87 27.79 3.20
C TYR A 192 -9.77 26.29 3.42
N LYS A 193 -10.92 25.61 3.42
CA LYS A 193 -11.02 24.19 3.75
C LYS A 193 -11.30 23.35 2.52
N ASN A 194 -10.48 22.33 2.30
CA ASN A 194 -10.76 21.27 1.35
C ASN A 194 -11.82 20.32 1.90
N SER A 195 -12.66 19.80 0.99
CA SER A 195 -13.67 18.79 1.31
C SER A 195 -13.08 17.38 1.19
N TYR A 196 -12.24 16.98 2.13
CA TYR A 196 -11.52 15.70 2.08
C TYR A 196 -12.44 14.48 1.99
N ALA A 197 -13.63 14.51 2.60
CA ALA A 197 -14.61 13.43 2.47
C ALA A 197 -15.12 13.29 1.02
N PHE A 198 -15.31 14.40 0.31
CA PHE A 198 -15.69 14.38 -1.10
C PHE A 198 -14.55 13.86 -1.98
N LEU A 199 -13.31 14.29 -1.72
CA LEU A 199 -12.12 13.86 -2.44
C LEU A 199 -11.85 12.36 -2.25
N ALA A 200 -11.94 11.85 -1.02
CA ALA A 200 -11.88 10.43 -0.72
C ALA A 200 -12.96 9.65 -1.49
N GLY A 201 -14.18 10.20 -1.57
CA GLY A 201 -15.26 9.64 -2.39
C GLY A 201 -14.92 9.59 -3.88
N ILE A 202 -14.19 10.56 -4.42
CA ILE A 202 -13.71 10.55 -5.81
C ILE A 202 -12.65 9.47 -6.00
N SER A 203 -11.58 9.46 -5.20
CA SER A 203 -10.49 8.49 -5.32
C SER A 203 -11.00 7.06 -5.18
N ALA A 204 -11.88 6.80 -4.20
CA ALA A 204 -12.49 5.49 -4.01
C ALA A 204 -13.35 5.02 -5.19
N ARG A 205 -14.11 5.93 -5.81
CA ARG A 205 -14.88 5.61 -7.03
C ARG A 205 -13.96 5.31 -8.20
N ASN A 206 -12.91 6.10 -8.39
CA ASN A 206 -11.98 5.93 -9.50
C ASN A 206 -11.20 4.61 -9.40
N ALA A 207 -10.72 4.24 -8.21
CA ALA A 207 -10.07 2.94 -8.00
C ALA A 207 -10.99 1.76 -8.34
N ARG A 208 -12.26 1.82 -7.90
CA ARG A 208 -13.26 0.79 -8.24
C ARG A 208 -13.52 0.71 -9.74
N GLN A 209 -13.68 1.86 -10.40
CA GLN A 209 -13.88 1.90 -11.85
C GLN A 209 -12.70 1.30 -12.60
N GLU A 210 -11.46 1.61 -12.19
CA GLU A 210 -10.27 1.02 -12.80
C GLU A 210 -10.18 -0.48 -12.56
N TYR A 211 -10.54 -0.94 -11.36
CA TYR A 211 -10.59 -2.36 -11.05
C TYR A 211 -11.66 -3.10 -11.86
N PHE A 212 -12.82 -2.49 -12.12
CA PHE A 212 -13.83 -3.06 -13.00
C PHE A 212 -13.40 -3.07 -14.46
N GLY A 213 -12.78 -2.01 -14.96
CA GLY A 213 -12.20 -1.99 -16.31
C GLY A 213 -11.07 -3.02 -16.47
N LEU A 214 -10.31 -3.29 -15.40
CA LEU A 214 -9.32 -4.36 -15.36
C LEU A 214 -9.96 -5.75 -15.50
N ALA A 215 -11.10 -5.99 -14.84
CA ALA A 215 -11.84 -7.24 -14.99
C ALA A 215 -12.22 -7.51 -16.45
N GLU A 216 -12.61 -6.48 -17.20
CA GLU A 216 -12.91 -6.58 -18.63
C GLU A 216 -11.65 -6.92 -19.45
N LYS A 217 -10.53 -6.23 -19.20
CA LYS A 217 -9.23 -6.55 -19.84
C LYS A 217 -8.79 -7.99 -19.57
N LEU A 218 -9.07 -8.52 -18.38
CA LEU A 218 -8.77 -9.91 -18.02
C LEU A 218 -9.68 -10.93 -18.69
N GLN A 219 -10.87 -10.56 -19.17
CA GLN A 219 -11.68 -11.47 -19.99
C GLN A 219 -11.24 -11.49 -21.46
N GLN A 220 -10.52 -10.47 -21.93
CA GLN A 220 -10.03 -10.42 -23.30
C GLN A 220 -9.05 -11.57 -23.56
N GLY A 221 -9.31 -12.34 -24.62
CA GLY A 221 -8.50 -13.52 -24.98
C GLY A 221 -8.80 -14.76 -24.16
N ARG A 222 -9.80 -14.75 -23.28
CA ARG A 222 -10.24 -15.95 -22.55
C ARG A 222 -10.88 -16.96 -23.51
N GLN A 223 -10.45 -18.21 -23.39
CA GLN A 223 -11.01 -19.35 -24.10
C GLN A 223 -12.09 -20.02 -23.26
N ILE A 224 -13.16 -20.46 -23.92
CA ILE A 224 -14.28 -21.17 -23.28
C ILE A 224 -13.91 -22.65 -23.04
N LYS A 225 -13.12 -23.22 -23.94
CA LYS A 225 -12.59 -24.56 -23.76
C LYS A 225 -11.56 -24.51 -22.65
N GLY A 226 -11.66 -25.45 -21.70
CA GLY A 226 -10.70 -25.61 -20.62
C GLY A 226 -9.29 -25.93 -21.10
N PRO A 227 -8.33 -26.11 -20.18
CA PRO A 227 -6.96 -26.44 -20.53
C PRO A 227 -6.91 -27.76 -21.31
N THR A 228 -5.95 -27.87 -22.23
CA THR A 228 -5.71 -29.10 -22.99
C THR A 228 -5.07 -30.19 -22.12
N ARG A 229 -4.36 -29.79 -21.06
CA ARG A 229 -3.71 -30.69 -20.10
C ARG A 229 -4.64 -31.06 -18.96
N SER A 230 -4.30 -32.14 -18.26
CA SER A 230 -5.01 -32.51 -17.05
C SER A 230 -4.75 -31.48 -15.96
N LEU A 231 -5.77 -31.16 -15.16
CA LEU A 231 -5.63 -30.23 -14.03
C LEU A 231 -4.61 -30.70 -12.99
N SER A 232 -4.33 -32.00 -12.90
CA SER A 232 -3.27 -32.54 -12.05
C SER A 232 -1.89 -32.04 -12.42
N ASP A 233 -1.67 -31.71 -13.70
CA ASP A 233 -0.33 -31.43 -14.22
C ASP A 233 0.18 -30.09 -13.70
N TYR A 234 -0.75 -29.16 -13.40
CA TYR A 234 -0.50 -27.85 -12.79
C TYR A 234 -0.43 -27.87 -11.26
N CYS A 235 -0.74 -29.00 -10.60
CA CYS A 235 -0.71 -29.07 -9.14
C CYS A 235 0.71 -29.30 -8.64
N GLY A 236 1.15 -28.58 -7.61
CA GLY A 236 2.49 -28.71 -7.07
C GLY A 236 2.86 -27.53 -6.20
N GLU A 237 4.10 -27.53 -5.72
CA GLU A 237 4.71 -26.39 -5.07
C GLU A 237 5.73 -25.78 -6.04
N TYR A 238 5.73 -24.45 -6.12
CA TYR A 238 6.53 -23.68 -7.03
C TYR A 238 7.27 -22.63 -6.22
N GLU A 239 8.58 -22.57 -6.33
CA GLU A 239 9.42 -21.67 -5.54
C GLU A 239 10.25 -20.78 -6.47
N SER A 240 10.32 -19.49 -6.14
CA SER A 240 11.25 -18.60 -6.82
C SER A 240 12.62 -18.64 -6.16
N ALA A 241 13.65 -18.89 -6.95
CA ALA A 241 15.04 -18.73 -6.52
C ALA A 241 15.44 -17.27 -6.26
N VAL A 242 14.66 -16.29 -6.75
CA VAL A 242 14.96 -14.85 -6.61
C VAL A 242 14.40 -14.29 -5.31
N SER A 243 13.12 -14.55 -5.03
CA SER A 243 12.43 -14.01 -3.85
C SER A 243 12.38 -14.99 -2.69
N GLY A 244 12.57 -16.30 -2.93
CA GLY A 244 12.30 -17.36 -1.94
C GLY A 244 10.80 -17.53 -1.64
N GLU A 245 9.92 -16.91 -2.43
CA GLU A 245 8.48 -17.07 -2.27
C GLU A 245 8.02 -18.40 -2.87
N SER A 246 7.10 -19.07 -2.17
CA SER A 246 6.49 -20.33 -2.60
C SER A 246 5.00 -20.15 -2.91
N ILE A 247 4.57 -20.77 -4.01
CA ILE A 247 3.19 -20.84 -4.47
C ILE A 247 2.79 -22.30 -4.53
N THR A 248 1.72 -22.68 -3.83
CA THR A 248 1.18 -24.04 -3.89
C THR A 248 -0.10 -24.09 -4.69
N ILE A 249 -0.17 -24.95 -5.70
CA ILE A 249 -1.37 -25.20 -6.51
C ILE A 249 -1.94 -26.58 -6.19
N ARG A 250 -3.25 -26.64 -5.91
CA ARG A 250 -3.96 -27.88 -5.57
C ARG A 250 -5.29 -27.96 -6.30
N LYS A 251 -5.80 -29.18 -6.48
CA LYS A 251 -7.20 -29.36 -6.87
C LYS A 251 -8.11 -28.93 -5.72
N GLN A 252 -9.17 -28.21 -6.04
CA GLN A 252 -10.18 -27.88 -5.04
C GLN A 252 -10.89 -29.18 -4.61
N SER A 253 -10.79 -29.54 -3.33
CA SER A 253 -11.50 -30.69 -2.76
C SER A 253 -12.85 -30.23 -2.23
N PHE A 254 -13.93 -30.64 -2.89
CA PHE A 254 -15.30 -30.33 -2.47
C PHE A 254 -15.73 -31.25 -1.33
N PHE A 255 -15.21 -31.05 -0.11
CA PHE A 255 -15.80 -31.67 1.08
C PHE A 255 -16.80 -30.69 1.72
N SER A 256 -18.08 -30.81 1.34
CA SER A 256 -19.17 -30.14 2.06
C SER A 256 -19.31 -30.81 3.43
N ARG A 257 -18.80 -30.17 4.50
CA ARG A 257 -18.86 -30.75 5.85
C ARG A 257 -20.13 -30.42 6.62
N HIS A 258 -21.04 -29.58 6.12
CA HIS A 258 -22.31 -29.31 6.77
C HIS A 258 -23.43 -29.24 5.73
N LEU A 259 -24.38 -30.18 5.85
CA LEU A 259 -25.63 -30.32 5.10
C LEU A 259 -25.46 -30.74 3.63
N GLY A 260 -26.06 -31.87 3.27
CA GLY A 260 -26.13 -32.42 1.90
C GLY A 260 -26.96 -31.56 0.93
N LYS A 261 -26.59 -30.30 0.76
CA LYS A 261 -27.09 -29.40 -0.27
C LYS A 261 -25.90 -28.67 -0.87
N GLU A 262 -25.78 -28.72 -2.19
CA GLU A 262 -24.90 -27.82 -2.93
C GLU A 262 -25.29 -26.37 -2.56
N GLN A 263 -24.41 -25.67 -1.84
CA GLN A 263 -24.50 -24.21 -1.79
C GLN A 263 -24.25 -23.68 -3.20
N ARG A 264 -25.24 -22.94 -3.70
CA ARG A 264 -25.26 -22.26 -4.98
C ARG A 264 -24.68 -20.88 -4.75
N ASP A 265 -23.44 -20.66 -5.19
CA ASP A 265 -22.84 -19.33 -5.21
C ASP A 265 -23.31 -18.61 -6.48
N GLU A 266 -24.33 -17.79 -6.34
CA GLU A 266 -24.74 -16.80 -7.34
C GLU A 266 -23.81 -15.58 -7.22
N ASP A 267 -23.38 -15.00 -8.35
CA ASP A 267 -22.71 -13.70 -8.32
C ASP A 267 -23.72 -12.55 -8.08
N GLU A 268 -23.22 -11.32 -7.92
CA GLU A 268 -24.06 -10.12 -7.69
C GLU A 268 -25.07 -9.83 -8.84
N ARG A 269 -24.99 -10.57 -9.96
CA ARG A 269 -25.89 -10.49 -11.11
C ARG A 269 -26.78 -11.74 -11.27
N GLY A 270 -26.76 -12.67 -10.32
CA GLY A 270 -27.54 -13.91 -10.37
C GLY A 270 -27.03 -14.96 -11.36
N GLN A 271 -25.79 -14.82 -11.88
CA GLN A 271 -25.19 -15.83 -12.75
C GLN A 271 -24.51 -16.93 -11.92
N ARG A 272 -24.67 -18.18 -12.40
CA ARG A 272 -24.02 -19.37 -11.82
C ARG A 272 -22.50 -19.24 -11.90
N ARG A 273 -21.81 -19.18 -10.75
CA ARG A 273 -20.35 -19.25 -10.74
C ARG A 273 -19.87 -20.62 -11.20
N ILE A 274 -19.01 -20.63 -12.22
CA ILE A 274 -18.21 -21.81 -12.57
C ILE A 274 -17.21 -21.99 -11.43
N LYS A 275 -17.42 -23.01 -10.58
CA LYS A 275 -16.47 -23.36 -9.51
C LYS A 275 -15.12 -23.65 -10.13
N SER A 276 -14.08 -22.96 -9.67
CA SER A 276 -12.72 -23.21 -10.16
C SER A 276 -12.25 -24.57 -9.63
N PRO A 277 -11.71 -25.45 -10.48
CA PRO A 277 -11.24 -26.75 -10.04
C PRO A 277 -9.82 -26.72 -9.42
N LEU A 278 -9.12 -25.57 -9.48
CA LEU A 278 -7.78 -25.38 -8.92
C LEU A 278 -7.78 -24.22 -7.92
N VAL A 279 -7.01 -24.36 -6.86
CA VAL A 279 -6.77 -23.32 -5.86
C VAL A 279 -5.27 -23.12 -5.65
N MET A 280 -4.90 -21.87 -5.45
CA MET A 280 -3.57 -21.40 -5.10
C MET A 280 -3.48 -21.13 -3.59
N SER A 281 -2.30 -21.30 -3.01
CA SER A 281 -1.93 -20.73 -1.72
C SER A 281 -0.64 -19.93 -1.90
N ILE A 282 -0.66 -18.67 -1.48
CA ILE A 282 0.47 -17.73 -1.51
C ILE A 282 0.36 -16.83 -0.26
N TRP A 283 1.48 -16.32 0.24
CA TRP A 283 1.54 -15.39 1.38
C TRP A 283 0.81 -15.86 2.66
N GLY A 284 0.78 -17.18 2.89
CA GLY A 284 0.08 -17.75 4.05
C GLY A 284 -1.44 -17.62 3.98
N ALA A 285 -2.04 -17.43 2.78
CA ALA A 285 -3.48 -17.37 2.58
C ALA A 285 -4.20 -18.53 3.29
N SER A 286 -5.24 -18.19 4.06
CA SER A 286 -5.95 -19.07 4.99
C SER A 286 -6.90 -20.07 4.29
N LEU A 287 -7.48 -20.98 5.10
CA LEU A 287 -8.30 -22.15 4.74
C LEU A 287 -9.23 -21.93 3.53
N GLY A 288 -8.88 -22.53 2.39
CA GLY A 288 -9.70 -22.60 1.18
C GLY A 288 -8.93 -22.34 -0.12
N GLY A 289 -7.86 -21.55 -0.04
CA GLY A 289 -7.04 -21.16 -1.19
C GLY A 289 -7.73 -20.18 -2.13
N ILE A 290 -6.95 -19.57 -3.01
CA ILE A 290 -7.39 -18.57 -3.99
C ILE A 290 -7.77 -19.32 -5.28
N PRO A 291 -9.01 -19.20 -5.79
CA PRO A 291 -9.42 -19.93 -6.99
C PRO A 291 -8.61 -19.52 -8.22
N LEU A 292 -8.22 -20.50 -9.04
CA LEU A 292 -7.54 -20.31 -10.32
C LEU A 292 -8.47 -20.61 -11.50
N HIS A 293 -8.83 -19.59 -12.26
CA HIS A 293 -9.69 -19.75 -13.42
C HIS A 293 -8.85 -19.91 -14.69
N HIS A 294 -9.15 -20.95 -15.48
CA HIS A 294 -8.51 -21.11 -16.78
C HIS A 294 -8.81 -19.89 -17.66
N HIS A 295 -7.75 -19.36 -18.28
CA HIS A 295 -7.84 -18.25 -19.20
C HIS A 295 -7.65 -18.72 -20.64
N HIS A 296 -6.48 -19.25 -20.99
CA HIS A 296 -6.18 -19.77 -22.33
C HIS A 296 -4.92 -20.63 -22.27
N GLY A 297 -4.80 -21.66 -23.11
CA GLY A 297 -3.62 -22.53 -23.10
C GLY A 297 -3.25 -23.00 -21.68
N ASP A 298 -2.00 -22.78 -21.28
CA ASP A 298 -1.45 -23.05 -19.96
C ASP A 298 -1.45 -21.80 -19.04
N VAL A 299 -2.36 -20.86 -19.26
CA VAL A 299 -2.51 -19.63 -18.48
C VAL A 299 -3.78 -19.65 -17.62
N PHE A 300 -3.61 -19.33 -16.34
CA PHE A 300 -4.68 -19.21 -15.37
C PHE A 300 -4.69 -17.81 -14.76
N THR A 301 -5.86 -17.36 -14.32
CA THR A 301 -6.02 -16.12 -13.58
C THR A 301 -6.54 -16.38 -12.17
N TRP A 302 -6.03 -15.63 -11.21
CA TRP A 302 -6.48 -15.65 -9.82
C TRP A 302 -7.27 -14.39 -9.45
N PHE A 303 -7.69 -13.62 -10.45
CA PHE A 303 -8.45 -12.37 -10.25
C PHE A 303 -9.73 -12.62 -9.46
N LEU A 304 -9.91 -11.84 -8.39
CA LEU A 304 -11.08 -11.91 -7.51
C LEU A 304 -11.99 -10.70 -7.72
N SER A 305 -13.18 -10.74 -7.15
CA SER A 305 -13.99 -9.51 -7.05
C SER A 305 -13.32 -8.50 -6.09
N TRP A 306 -13.70 -7.22 -6.22
CA TRP A 306 -13.22 -6.16 -5.34
C TRP A 306 -13.37 -6.52 -3.86
N ASN A 307 -14.55 -7.00 -3.46
CA ASN A 307 -14.85 -7.34 -2.07
C ASN A 307 -13.97 -8.49 -1.57
N GLN A 308 -13.77 -9.51 -2.39
CA GLN A 308 -12.88 -10.63 -2.04
C GLN A 308 -11.42 -10.19 -1.91
N MET A 309 -10.92 -9.31 -2.78
CA MET A 309 -9.57 -8.73 -2.62
C MET A 309 -9.45 -7.95 -1.31
N ALA A 310 -10.45 -7.13 -0.99
CA ALA A 310 -10.47 -6.34 0.24
C ALA A 310 -10.52 -7.22 1.49
N GLU A 311 -11.37 -8.26 1.51
CA GLU A 311 -11.49 -9.24 2.59
C GLU A 311 -10.19 -10.00 2.83
N GLN A 312 -9.51 -10.41 1.76
CA GLN A 312 -8.22 -11.10 1.83
C GLN A 312 -7.04 -10.13 2.04
N GLN A 313 -7.30 -8.83 2.11
CA GLN A 313 -6.29 -7.77 2.26
C GLN A 313 -5.21 -7.78 1.17
N PHE A 314 -5.56 -8.28 -0.03
CA PHE A 314 -4.65 -8.28 -1.17
C PHE A 314 -4.46 -6.87 -1.74
N PRO A 315 -3.30 -6.61 -2.38
CA PRO A 315 -3.06 -5.32 -3.00
C PRO A 315 -3.93 -5.18 -4.24
N PHE A 316 -4.53 -4.00 -4.42
CA PHE A 316 -5.19 -3.62 -5.67
C PHE A 316 -4.13 -3.17 -6.68
N VAL A 317 -3.63 -4.11 -7.48
CA VAL A 317 -2.74 -3.83 -8.61
C VAL A 317 -3.61 -3.60 -9.86
N HIS A 318 -3.32 -2.57 -10.66
CA HIS A 318 -4.13 -2.18 -11.82
C HIS A 318 -3.57 -2.70 -13.17
N ASP A 319 -2.70 -3.71 -13.12
CA ASP A 319 -2.16 -4.42 -14.28
C ASP A 319 -2.79 -5.82 -14.40
N ALA A 320 -3.23 -6.19 -15.60
CA ALA A 320 -3.83 -7.50 -15.87
C ALA A 320 -2.81 -8.65 -15.79
N GLN A 321 -1.54 -8.41 -16.10
CA GLN A 321 -0.52 -9.46 -16.05
C GLN A 321 -0.25 -9.92 -14.61
N PHE A 322 -0.42 -9.03 -13.64
CA PHE A 322 -0.32 -9.36 -12.22
C PHE A 322 -1.30 -10.46 -11.79
N TYR A 323 -2.47 -10.56 -12.42
CA TYR A 323 -3.46 -11.56 -12.05
C TYR A 323 -3.39 -12.83 -12.90
N ARG A 324 -2.29 -13.04 -13.64
CA ARG A 324 -2.10 -14.20 -14.52
C ARG A 324 -0.87 -14.99 -14.10
N PHE A 325 -1.02 -16.31 -14.12
CA PHE A 325 0.08 -17.25 -14.09
C PHE A 325 0.19 -17.95 -15.43
N GLN A 326 1.40 -17.98 -15.97
CA GLN A 326 1.73 -18.75 -17.16
C GLN A 326 2.53 -19.99 -16.75
N PHE A 327 1.91 -21.16 -16.80
CA PHE A 327 2.61 -22.41 -16.53
C PHE A 327 3.45 -22.80 -17.74
N GLN A 328 4.68 -23.26 -17.48
CA GLN A 328 5.59 -23.69 -18.52
C GLN A 328 5.78 -25.20 -18.47
N PRO A 329 5.49 -25.92 -19.57
CA PRO A 329 5.84 -27.32 -19.67
C PRO A 329 7.34 -27.48 -19.93
N ASN A 330 7.86 -28.64 -19.52
CA ASN A 330 9.22 -29.06 -19.85
C ASN A 330 9.42 -29.22 -21.37
N LYS A 331 10.68 -29.42 -21.79
CA LYS A 331 11.04 -29.61 -23.22
C LYS A 331 10.24 -30.71 -23.93
N SER A 332 9.83 -31.76 -23.21
CA SER A 332 9.04 -32.86 -23.77
C SER A 332 7.55 -32.55 -23.88
N GLY A 333 7.09 -31.45 -23.28
CA GLY A 333 5.69 -31.07 -23.24
C GLY A 333 4.84 -31.95 -22.33
N THR A 334 5.44 -32.80 -21.48
CA THR A 334 4.70 -33.82 -20.70
C THR A 334 4.30 -33.35 -19.30
N LEU A 335 5.11 -32.51 -18.68
CA LEU A 335 4.92 -32.03 -17.30
C LEU A 335 5.14 -30.53 -17.23
N ILE A 336 4.43 -29.86 -16.33
CA ILE A 336 4.70 -28.47 -15.96
C ILE A 336 5.94 -28.43 -15.05
N GLU A 337 6.97 -27.69 -15.47
CA GLU A 337 8.24 -27.53 -14.76
C GLU A 337 8.34 -26.22 -13.98
N SER A 338 7.60 -25.19 -14.39
CA SER A 338 7.60 -23.89 -13.73
C SER A 338 6.30 -23.13 -13.97
N LEU A 339 6.14 -22.01 -13.26
CA LEU A 339 5.19 -20.97 -13.60
C LEU A 339 5.88 -19.60 -13.65
N ILE A 340 5.45 -18.74 -14.55
CA ILE A 340 5.86 -17.34 -14.63
C ILE A 340 4.75 -16.47 -14.05
N TRP A 341 5.17 -15.50 -13.23
CA TRP A 341 4.29 -14.48 -12.69
C TRP A 341 4.89 -13.07 -12.82
N VAL A 342 4.14 -12.15 -13.41
CA VAL A 342 4.50 -10.73 -13.44
C VAL A 342 4.01 -10.06 -12.16
N ASN A 343 4.75 -10.26 -11.06
CA ASN A 343 4.46 -9.69 -9.73
C ASN A 343 5.07 -8.30 -9.51
N ASP A 344 6.01 -7.88 -10.35
CA ASP A 344 6.66 -6.57 -10.31
C ASP A 344 6.56 -5.89 -11.68
N SER A 345 5.93 -4.71 -11.72
CA SER A 345 5.84 -3.90 -12.95
C SER A 345 7.22 -3.47 -13.48
N ALA A 346 8.25 -3.45 -12.64
CA ALA A 346 9.63 -3.18 -13.06
C ALA A 346 10.31 -4.38 -13.74
N LYS A 347 9.71 -5.58 -13.66
CA LYS A 347 10.18 -6.82 -14.29
C LYS A 347 9.11 -7.38 -15.22
N PRO A 348 8.89 -6.75 -16.39
CA PRO A 348 7.81 -7.12 -17.32
C PRO A 348 7.93 -8.55 -17.85
N GLU A 349 9.13 -9.14 -17.84
CA GLU A 349 9.38 -10.55 -18.15
C GLU A 349 8.79 -11.54 -17.14
N GLY A 350 8.49 -11.06 -15.93
CA GLY A 350 7.99 -11.86 -14.82
C GLY A 350 9.07 -12.69 -14.12
N GLU A 351 8.71 -13.16 -12.94
CA GLU A 351 9.53 -14.02 -12.11
C GLU A 351 9.19 -15.50 -12.37
N VAL A 352 10.22 -16.34 -12.41
CA VAL A 352 10.09 -17.78 -12.63
C VAL A 352 10.06 -18.50 -11.29
N PHE A 353 8.99 -19.25 -11.05
CA PHE A 353 8.84 -20.13 -9.91
C PHE A 353 9.00 -21.58 -10.41
N ALA A 354 10.12 -22.20 -10.06
CA ALA A 354 10.42 -23.57 -10.44
C ALA A 354 9.61 -24.54 -9.56
N ARG A 355 9.09 -25.61 -10.18
CA ARG A 355 8.41 -26.67 -9.44
C ARG A 355 9.43 -27.46 -8.60
N ILE A 356 9.10 -27.72 -7.34
CA ILE A 356 9.93 -28.50 -6.40
C ILE A 356 9.44 -29.93 -6.20
#